data_AF-A0A535RSW0-F1
#
_entry.id   AF-A0A535RSW0-F1
#
_cell.length_a   1.000
_cell.length_b   1.000
_cell.length_c   1.000
_cell.angle_alpha   90.00
_cell.angle_beta   90.00
_cell.angle_gamma   90.00
#
_symmetry.space_group_name_H-M   'P 1'
#
loop_
_entity.id
_entity.type
_entity.pdbx_description
1 polymer ?
#
loop_
_entity_poly.entity_id
_entity_poly.type
_entity_poly.pdbx_seq_one_letter_code
_entity_poly.pdbx_strand_id
1 'polypeptide(L)'
;MNARPIQEWRQGEYLISTEKSRLDLDVIHRFLSQSYWAQGIPREVVEQSLEQSLPFGIYKDEQQIGFARVITDYATFAYIGDVFVLEDYRGLGLST
;
A
#
# COMPACT_ATOMS: atom_id res chain seq x y z
N MET A 1 8.14 3.46 21.50
CA MET A 1 8.53 3.52 20.08
C MET A 1 7.94 4.81 19.52
N ASN A 2 8.75 5.75 19.04
CA ASN A 2 8.22 6.98 18.45
C ASN A 2 7.57 6.62 17.11
N ALA A 3 6.27 6.87 16.98
CA ALA A 3 5.59 6.77 15.68
C ALA A 3 6.32 7.70 14.69
N ARG A 4 6.69 7.18 13.53
CA ARG A 4 7.28 7.98 12.46
C ARG A 4 6.20 8.94 11.93
N PRO A 5 6.58 10.15 11.48
CA PRO A 5 5.62 11.07 10.91
C PRO A 5 4.97 10.46 9.67
N ILE A 6 3.69 10.72 9.50
CA ILE A 6 2.96 10.44 8.26
C ILE A 6 3.60 11.25 7.14
N GLN A 7 3.84 10.60 6.00
CA GLN A 7 4.33 11.25 4.80
C GLN A 7 3.22 11.24 3.75
N GLU A 8 3.06 12.37 3.06
CA GLU A 8 2.10 12.54 1.97
C GLU A 8 2.74 13.21 0.76
N TRP A 9 2.39 12.74 -0.44
CA TRP A 9 2.80 13.33 -1.71
C TRP A 9 1.59 13.49 -2.63
N ARG A 10 1.46 14.66 -3.26
CA ARG A 10 0.33 14.96 -4.15
C ARG A 10 0.79 15.23 -5.57
N GLN A 11 0.06 14.69 -6.53
CA GLN A 11 0.26 14.94 -7.95
C GLN A 11 -1.10 15.02 -8.65
N GLY A 12 -1.55 16.23 -8.96
CA GLY A 12 -2.89 16.44 -9.52
C GLY A 12 -3.98 15.91 -8.58
N GLU A 13 -4.82 15.00 -9.10
CA GLU A 13 -5.91 14.36 -8.35
C GLU A 13 -5.44 13.18 -7.47
N TYR A 14 -4.15 12.87 -7.49
CA TYR A 14 -3.59 11.71 -6.77
C TYR A 14 -2.88 12.11 -5.49
N LEU A 15 -3.04 11.25 -4.48
CA LEU A 15 -2.36 11.32 -3.21
C LEU A 15 -1.65 9.99 -2.92
N ILE A 16 -0.40 10.04 -2.50
CA ILE A 16 0.30 8.92 -1.86
C ILE A 16 0.37 9.24 -0.37
N SER A 17 -0.02 8.31 0.51
CA SER A 17 0.06 8.49 1.96
C SER A 17 0.60 7.24 2.65
N THR A 18 1.39 7.44 3.70
CA THR A 18 1.85 6.37 4.61
C THR A 18 0.96 6.23 5.85
N GLU A 19 -0.19 6.90 5.88
CA GLU A 19 -1.12 6.85 7.00
C GLU A 19 -1.93 5.54 7.00
N LYS A 20 -1.67 4.68 8.00
CA LYS A 20 -2.35 3.37 8.14
C LYS A 20 -3.88 3.49 8.27
N SER A 21 -4.38 4.52 8.96
CA SER A 21 -5.82 4.75 9.13
C SER A 21 -6.57 5.04 7.83
N ARG A 22 -5.86 5.37 6.74
CA ARG A 22 -6.47 5.63 5.43
C ARG A 22 -6.54 4.38 4.55
N LEU A 23 -5.85 3.30 4.92
CA LEU A 23 -5.81 2.08 4.14
C LEU A 23 -7.18 1.41 4.11
N ASP A 24 -7.64 1.10 2.90
CA ASP A 24 -8.79 0.25 2.65
C ASP A 24 -8.31 -1.22 2.60
N LEU A 25 -8.44 -1.89 3.75
CA LEU A 25 -8.06 -3.30 3.90
C LEU A 25 -8.86 -4.21 2.95
N ASP A 26 -10.10 -3.86 2.59
CA ASP A 26 -10.90 -4.66 1.67
C ASP A 26 -10.34 -4.61 0.25
N VAL A 27 -9.92 -3.43 -0.21
CA VAL A 27 -9.27 -3.25 -1.52
C VAL A 27 -7.93 -4.00 -1.57
N ILE A 28 -7.10 -3.82 -0.54
CA ILE A 28 -5.78 -4.47 -0.45
C ILE A 28 -5.92 -6.00 -0.42
N HIS A 29 -6.73 -6.54 0.49
CA HIS A 29 -6.91 -7.98 0.62
C HIS A 29 -7.52 -8.61 -0.62
N ARG A 30 -8.54 -7.97 -1.22
CA ARG A 30 -9.17 -8.45 -2.46
C ARG A 30 -8.16 -8.54 -3.59
N PHE A 31 -7.32 -7.53 -3.78
CA PHE A 31 -6.29 -7.55 -4.80
C PHE A 31 -5.25 -8.65 -4.53
N LEU A 32 -4.69 -8.68 -3.31
CA LEU A 32 -3.61 -9.61 -2.97
C LEU A 32 -4.06 -11.07 -3.02
N SER A 33 -5.25 -11.39 -2.53
CA SER A 33 -5.78 -12.76 -2.57
C SER A 33 -5.98 -13.32 -3.98
N GLN A 34 -5.97 -12.47 -5.00
CA GLN A 34 -6.07 -12.83 -6.42
C GLN A 34 -4.75 -12.68 -7.18
N SER A 35 -3.71 -12.13 -6.55
CA SER A 35 -2.41 -11.92 -7.20
C SER A 35 -1.63 -13.23 -7.30
N TYR A 36 -0.73 -13.35 -8.27
CA TYR A 36 0.06 -14.58 -8.44
C TYR A 36 1.04 -14.83 -7.29
N TRP A 37 1.39 -13.81 -6.50
CA TRP A 37 2.38 -13.89 -5.42
C TRP A 37 1.76 -14.04 -4.02
N ALA A 38 0.48 -13.69 -3.86
CA ALA A 38 -0.24 -13.76 -2.58
C ALA A 38 -1.61 -14.45 -2.72
N GLN A 39 -1.75 -15.34 -3.71
CA GLN A 39 -2.99 -16.04 -4.00
C GLN A 39 -3.56 -16.73 -2.75
N GLY A 40 -4.82 -16.41 -2.42
CA GLY A 40 -5.52 -16.97 -1.26
C GLY A 40 -5.00 -16.52 0.10
N ILE A 41 -4.20 -15.44 0.18
CA ILE A 41 -3.70 -14.94 1.47
C ILE A 41 -4.87 -14.63 2.43
N PRO A 42 -4.83 -15.13 3.69
CA PRO A 42 -5.85 -14.79 4.69
C PRO A 42 -5.88 -13.30 5.00
N ARG A 43 -7.07 -12.77 5.29
CA ARG A 43 -7.25 -11.34 5.58
C ARG A 43 -6.46 -10.92 6.81
N GLU A 44 -6.46 -11.74 7.84
CA GLU A 44 -5.80 -11.49 9.12
C GLU A 44 -4.28 -11.38 8.94
N VAL A 45 -3.72 -12.17 8.01
CA VAL A 45 -2.28 -12.10 7.68
C VAL A 45 -1.95 -10.79 6.98
N VAL A 46 -2.81 -10.32 6.07
CA VAL A 46 -2.64 -9.01 5.43
C VAL A 46 -2.69 -7.92 6.49
N GLU A 47 -3.72 -7.90 7.32
CA GLU A 47 -3.88 -6.91 8.41
C GLU A 47 -2.65 -6.86 9.33
N GLN A 48 -2.17 -8.01 9.81
CA GLN A 48 -0.96 -8.10 10.61
C GLN A 48 0.28 -7.59 9.86
N SER A 49 0.40 -7.88 8.56
CA SER A 49 1.53 -7.42 7.75
C SER A 49 1.54 -5.90 7.56
N LEU A 50 0.37 -5.26 7.43
CA LEU A 50 0.22 -3.81 7.36
C LEU A 50 0.66 -3.16 8.67
N GLU A 51 0.38 -3.81 9.80
CA GLU A 51 0.81 -3.31 11.09
C GLU A 51 2.33 -3.32 11.29
N GLN A 52 3.04 -4.27 10.66
CA GLN A 52 4.48 -4.46 10.84
C GLN A 52 5.33 -3.90 9.68
N SER A 53 4.74 -3.14 8.76
CA SER A 53 5.43 -2.57 7.61
C SER A 53 5.15 -1.07 7.46
N LEU A 54 5.91 -0.41 6.58
CA LEU A 54 5.62 0.93 6.11
C LEU A 54 4.73 0.85 4.85
N PRO A 55 3.43 1.14 4.95
CA PRO A 55 2.54 1.11 3.81
C PRO A 55 2.64 2.40 2.99
N PHE A 56 2.29 2.30 1.71
CA PHE A 56 2.07 3.40 0.79
C PHE A 56 0.75 3.14 0.09
N GLY A 57 -0.29 3.86 0.46
CA GLY A 57 -1.57 3.87 -0.26
C GLY A 57 -1.55 4.94 -1.36
N ILE A 58 -2.06 4.60 -2.54
CA ILE A 58 -2.31 5.57 -3.61
C ILE A 58 -3.81 5.82 -3.67
N TYR A 59 -4.21 7.08 -3.67
CA TYR A 59 -5.60 7.51 -3.62
C TYR A 59 -5.90 8.45 -4.78
N LYS A 60 -7.11 8.34 -5.33
CA LYS A 60 -7.75 9.38 -6.13
C LYS A 60 -8.97 9.85 -5.34
N ASP A 61 -8.99 11.13 -4.97
CA ASP A 61 -9.91 11.65 -3.96
C ASP A 61 -9.82 10.83 -2.65
N GLU A 62 -10.92 10.21 -2.20
CA GLU A 62 -10.97 9.35 -1.01
C GLU A 62 -10.88 7.85 -1.34
N GLN A 63 -10.77 7.47 -2.62
CA GLN A 63 -10.73 6.07 -3.04
C GLN A 63 -9.29 5.57 -3.13
N GLN A 64 -8.98 4.46 -2.46
CA GLN A 64 -7.71 3.78 -2.65
C GLN A 64 -7.67 3.06 -4.01
N ILE A 65 -6.69 3.41 -4.83
CA ILE A 65 -6.51 2.91 -6.21
C ILE A 65 -5.19 2.15 -6.41
N GLY A 66 -4.32 2.14 -5.42
CA GLY A 66 -3.05 1.42 -5.46
C GLY A 66 -2.42 1.26 -4.09
N PHE A 67 -1.39 0.42 -4.04
CA PHE A 67 -0.71 0.08 -2.80
C PHE A 67 0.72 -0.39 -3.06
N ALA A 68 1.57 -0.17 -2.07
CA ALA A 68 2.86 -0.83 -1.89
C ALA A 68 3.16 -0.90 -0.40
N ARG A 69 4.05 -1.80 0.02
CA ARG A 69 4.61 -1.77 1.38
C ARG A 69 6.09 -2.04 1.40
N VAL A 70 6.72 -1.54 2.46
CA VAL A 70 8.15 -1.71 2.72
C VAL A 70 8.35 -2.39 4.07
N ILE A 71 9.02 -3.54 4.07
CA ILE A 71 9.56 -4.17 5.27
C ILE A 71 10.98 -3.64 5.45
N THR A 72 11.27 -2.92 6.53
CA THR A 72 12.57 -2.26 6.69
C THR A 72 12.95 -2.13 8.16
N ASP A 73 14.27 -2.14 8.41
CA ASP A 73 14.86 -1.75 9.69
C ASP A 73 15.06 -0.21 9.81
N TYR A 74 14.71 0.53 8.75
CA TYR A 74 14.87 1.98 8.61
C TYR A 74 16.32 2.47 8.69
N ALA A 75 17.30 1.61 8.48
CA ALA A 75 18.72 1.95 8.61
C ALA A 75 19.56 1.34 7.50
N THR A 76 19.44 0.04 7.25
CA THR A 76 20.38 -0.70 6.41
C THR A 76 19.71 -1.55 5.34
N PHE A 77 18.45 -1.93 5.53
CA PHE A 77 17.75 -2.83 4.61
C PHE A 77 16.28 -2.46 4.43
N ALA A 78 15.80 -2.61 3.20
CA ALA A 78 14.40 -2.49 2.86
C ALA A 78 14.03 -3.53 1.80
N TYR A 79 12.89 -4.19 1.99
CA TYR A 79 12.23 -5.06 1.02
C TYR A 79 10.89 -4.42 0.62
N ILE A 80 10.73 -4.18 -0.67
CA ILE A 80 9.50 -3.62 -1.25
C ILE A 80 8.67 -4.78 -1.81
N GLY A 81 7.39 -4.81 -1.49
CA GLY A 81 6.46 -5.85 -1.95
C GLY A 81 5.02 -5.34 -2.03
N ASP A 82 4.15 -6.24 -2.51
CA ASP A 82 2.70 -5.99 -2.63
C ASP A 82 2.36 -4.73 -3.42
N VAL A 83 3.16 -4.46 -4.46
CA VAL A 83 3.03 -3.29 -5.33
C VAL A 83 1.93 -3.54 -6.36
N PHE A 84 0.90 -2.70 -6.36
CA PHE A 84 -0.12 -2.73 -7.39
C PHE A 84 -0.81 -1.38 -7.59
N VAL A 85 -1.41 -1.25 -8.78
CA VAL A 85 -2.43 -0.25 -9.11
C VAL A 85 -3.64 -1.02 -9.66
N LEU A 86 -4.84 -0.63 -9.24
CA LEU A 86 -6.10 -1.20 -9.74
C LEU A 86 -6.19 -1.00 -11.26
N GLU A 87 -6.79 -1.97 -11.95
CA GLU A 87 -6.74 -2.08 -13.40
C GLU A 87 -7.19 -0.81 -14.13
N ASP A 88 -8.29 -0.21 -13.68
CA ASP A 88 -8.87 1.02 -14.24
C ASP A 88 -7.96 2.27 -14.13
N TYR A 89 -6.91 2.21 -13.31
CA TYR A 89 -5.99 3.32 -13.04
C TYR A 89 -4.55 3.03 -13.53
N ARG A 90 -4.33 1.93 -14.25
CA ARG A 90 -3.01 1.59 -14.83
C ARG A 90 -2.69 2.45 -16.05
N GLY A 91 -1.39 2.53 -16.38
CA GLY A 91 -0.91 3.30 -17.53
C GLY A 91 -0.85 4.83 -17.29
N LEU A 92 -1.16 5.29 -16.08
CA LEU A 92 -1.17 6.70 -15.70
C LEU A 92 0.12 7.18 -15.02
N GLY A 93 1.18 6.35 -15.02
CA GLY A 93 2.47 6.67 -14.39
C GLY A 93 2.49 6.57 -12.86
N LEU A 94 1.49 5.91 -12.25
CA LEU A 94 1.34 5.81 -10.79
C LEU A 94 2.24 4.75 -10.11
N SER A 95 2.98 3.95 -10.88
CA SER A 95 3.83 2.88 -10.38
C SER A 95 5.20 2.86 -11.07
N THR A 96 5.75 4.06 -11.31
CA THR A 96 6.97 4.28 -12.11
C THR A 96 8.20 4.48 -11.22
#